data_AF-A0A368ESP4-F1
#
_entry.id   AF-A0A368ESP4-F1
#
_cell.length_a   1.000
_cell.length_b   1.000
_cell.length_c   1.000
_cell.angle_alpha   90.00
_cell.angle_beta   90.00
_cell.angle_gamma   90.00
#
_symmetry.space_group_name_H-M   'P 1'
#
loop_
_entity.id
_entity.type
_entity.pdbx_description
1 polymer ?
#
loop_
_entity_poly.entity_id
_entity_poly.type
_entity_poly.pdbx_seq_one_letter_code
_entity_poly.pdbx_strand_id
1 'polypeptide(L)'
;FLNTERILYSLIDSVNVHLKEPVLNIKYLDSITNGETLKDNDFFPLSINADNGIIFDGDKEIGKFSISLDMNQSNNRSDIQRYSLDLQSHKDFPAYYIGRLFEEVSLLEDKNESVYFDININDPAVSSDENTQVLNGILKVRDTKMDLIKFPVNLKPESIRNLSLDLNIINNIGQVNLLGSVTNPKIRLKLQKKPNLQISGTINFEEILEPYLDLTVNGTDIYFAMLENNNLNGITDLRVSISGKNVLDLAGELNIKKSNGFLVPLTNSTFETKHIIKKENDE
;
A
#
# COMPACT_ATOMS: atom_id res chain seq x y z
N PHE A 1 -1.56 15.19 32.29
CA PHE A 1 -0.78 15.90 31.27
C PHE A 1 -0.18 14.84 30.37
N LEU A 2 -0.91 14.49 29.30
CA LEU A 2 -0.56 13.40 28.39
C LEU A 2 0.54 13.91 27.44
N ASN A 3 1.65 13.20 27.45
CA ASN A 3 2.80 13.42 26.59
C ASN A 3 2.55 12.71 25.26
N THR A 4 2.29 13.46 24.19
CA THR A 4 2.16 12.94 22.84
C THR A 4 3.54 12.90 22.18
N GLU A 5 4.35 11.91 22.53
CA GLU A 5 5.42 11.46 21.63
C GLU A 5 4.78 10.50 20.63
N ARG A 6 4.12 11.10 19.63
CA ARG A 6 3.63 10.41 18.45
C ARG A 6 4.81 9.81 17.69
N ILE A 7 4.68 8.54 17.37
CA ILE A 7 5.60 7.77 16.52
C ILE A 7 5.83 8.57 15.23
N LEU A 8 7.06 9.02 15.03
CA LEU A 8 7.53 9.55 13.76
C LEU A 8 7.63 8.36 12.80
N TYR A 9 6.65 8.21 11.91
CA TYR A 9 6.94 7.67 10.58
C TYR A 9 8.16 8.42 10.08
N SER A 10 9.21 7.70 9.69
CA SER A 10 10.40 8.30 9.11
C SER A 10 9.95 9.22 7.99
N LEU A 11 10.06 10.52 8.23
CA LEU A 11 9.67 11.56 7.31
C LEU A 11 10.28 11.22 5.96
N ILE A 12 9.44 10.92 4.97
CA ILE A 12 9.75 11.44 3.64
C ILE A 12 9.96 12.92 3.89
N ASP A 13 11.13 13.47 3.55
CA ASP A 13 11.39 14.89 3.70
C ASP A 13 10.21 15.68 3.14
N SER A 14 9.90 16.84 3.72
CA SER A 14 8.72 17.63 3.38
C SER A 14 8.57 17.76 1.86
N VAL A 15 7.57 17.05 1.30
CA VAL A 15 7.24 17.08 -0.12
C VAL A 15 6.65 18.45 -0.44
N ASN A 16 7.32 19.21 -1.30
CA ASN A 16 6.86 20.55 -1.68
C ASN A 16 5.87 20.44 -2.83
N VAL A 17 4.64 20.88 -2.57
CA VAL A 17 3.55 20.90 -3.55
C VAL A 17 3.53 22.26 -4.25
N HIS A 18 3.90 22.31 -5.54
CA HIS A 18 3.80 23.53 -6.34
C HIS A 18 2.49 23.54 -7.12
N LEU A 19 1.58 24.43 -6.73
CA LEU A 19 0.32 24.67 -7.43
C LEU A 19 0.58 25.62 -8.60
N LYS A 20 0.40 25.14 -9.84
CA LYS A 20 0.32 26.01 -11.00
C LYS A 20 -1.10 26.56 -11.08
N GLU A 21 -1.23 27.87 -10.89
CA GLU A 21 -2.50 28.61 -11.01
C GLU A 21 -3.62 28.09 -10.08
N PRO A 22 -3.41 28.02 -8.76
CA PRO A 22 -4.47 27.63 -7.84
C PRO A 22 -5.64 28.62 -7.96
N VAL A 23 -6.82 28.12 -8.29
CA VAL A 23 -8.04 28.93 -8.38
C VAL A 23 -8.77 28.81 -7.05
N LEU A 24 -8.66 29.84 -6.22
CA LEU A 24 -9.46 29.99 -5.01
C LEU A 24 -10.75 30.74 -5.35
N ASN A 25 -11.87 30.03 -5.43
CA ASN A 25 -13.18 30.63 -5.69
C ASN A 25 -13.96 30.80 -4.38
N ILE A 26 -13.91 32.01 -3.82
CA ILE A 26 -14.68 32.38 -2.63
C ILE A 26 -15.98 33.02 -3.12
N LYS A 27 -17.08 32.26 -3.14
CA LYS A 27 -18.39 32.74 -3.61
C LYS A 27 -19.07 33.79 -2.70
N TYR A 28 -18.49 34.15 -1.55
CA TYR A 28 -19.16 34.93 -0.49
C TYR A 28 -18.30 36.01 0.20
N LEU A 29 -17.36 36.66 -0.50
CA LEU A 29 -16.64 37.80 0.09
C LEU A 29 -17.48 39.09 0.16
N ASP A 30 -18.50 39.24 -0.69
CA ASP A 30 -19.34 40.44 -0.75
C ASP A 30 -20.31 40.61 0.42
N SER A 31 -20.55 39.58 1.25
CA SER A 31 -21.39 39.69 2.45
C SER A 31 -20.62 40.14 3.69
N ILE A 32 -19.28 40.11 3.67
CA ILE A 32 -18.43 40.47 4.83
C ILE A 32 -18.20 42.00 4.91
N THR A 33 -18.55 42.76 3.87
CA THR A 33 -18.33 44.22 3.83
C THR A 33 -19.28 45.03 4.72
N ASN A 34 -20.27 44.41 5.37
CA ASN A 34 -21.26 45.11 6.21
C ASN A 34 -21.08 44.95 7.73
N GLY A 35 -19.90 44.53 8.20
CA GLY A 35 -19.58 44.54 9.64
C GLY A 35 -20.39 43.57 10.51
N GLU A 36 -21.16 42.67 9.91
CA GLU A 36 -21.79 41.56 10.62
C GLU A 36 -20.74 40.45 10.81
N THR A 37 -20.36 40.20 12.06
CA THR A 37 -19.62 38.99 12.43
C THR A 37 -20.49 37.78 12.09
N LEU A 38 -20.02 36.93 11.16
CA LEU A 38 -20.59 35.59 10.92
C LEU A 38 -20.83 34.92 12.27
N LYS A 39 -22.07 34.50 12.55
CA LYS A 39 -22.34 33.71 13.75
C LYS A 39 -21.67 32.35 13.58
N ASP A 40 -21.32 31.68 14.68
CA ASP A 40 -20.62 30.38 14.65
C ASP A 40 -21.33 29.29 13.81
N ASN A 41 -22.62 29.46 13.52
CA ASN A 41 -23.45 28.53 12.74
C ASN A 41 -23.70 28.98 11.29
N ASP A 42 -23.20 30.14 10.87
CA ASP A 42 -23.33 30.59 9.49
C ASP A 42 -22.22 29.93 8.65
N PHE A 43 -22.64 29.01 7.78
CA PHE A 43 -21.75 28.36 6.84
C PHE A 43 -21.74 29.10 5.51
N PHE A 44 -20.56 29.26 4.91
CA PHE A 44 -20.41 29.66 3.52
C PHE A 44 -19.77 28.53 2.70
N PRO A 45 -20.21 28.32 1.45
CA PRO A 45 -19.59 27.32 0.59
C PRO A 45 -18.22 27.81 0.12
N LEU A 46 -17.23 26.92 0.20
CA LEU A 46 -15.87 27.10 -0.27
C LEU A 46 -15.51 25.95 -1.21
N SER A 47 -15.00 26.30 -2.39
CA SER A 47 -14.47 25.34 -3.37
C SER A 47 -12.99 25.61 -3.57
N ILE A 48 -12.16 24.59 -3.37
CA ILE A 48 -10.71 24.60 -3.60
C ILE A 48 -10.43 23.63 -4.74
N ASN A 49 -9.81 24.12 -5.81
CA ASN A 49 -9.40 23.30 -6.93
C ASN A 49 -7.93 23.55 -7.26
N ALA A 50 -7.23 22.46 -7.56
CA ALA A 50 -5.86 22.45 -8.00
C ALA A 50 -5.74 21.41 -9.11
N ASP A 51 -5.60 21.86 -10.36
CA ASP A 51 -5.49 20.96 -11.50
C ASP A 51 -4.05 20.88 -11.99
N ASN A 52 -3.60 19.68 -12.36
CA ASN A 52 -2.27 19.45 -12.94
C ASN A 52 -1.11 19.95 -12.07
N GLY A 53 -1.25 19.85 -10.74
CA GLY A 53 -0.18 20.09 -9.80
C GLY A 53 0.96 19.09 -10.00
N ILE A 54 2.18 19.51 -9.63
CA ILE A 54 3.38 18.67 -9.73
C ILE A 54 3.95 18.46 -8.33
N ILE A 55 4.31 17.22 -8.03
CA ILE A 55 4.88 16.79 -6.75
C ILE A 55 6.39 16.69 -6.88
N PHE A 56 7.11 17.40 -6.00
CA PHE A 56 8.57 17.36 -5.94
C PHE A 56 9.06 16.86 -4.58
N ASP A 57 10.07 15.98 -4.61
CA ASP A 57 10.94 15.70 -3.47
C ASP A 57 12.31 16.34 -3.75
N GLY A 58 12.61 17.42 -3.03
CA GLY A 58 13.71 18.33 -3.39
C GLY A 58 13.57 18.84 -4.83
N ASP A 59 14.57 18.59 -5.66
CA ASP A 59 14.58 18.95 -7.09
C ASP A 59 14.00 17.86 -8.00
N LYS A 60 13.56 16.73 -7.44
CA LYS A 60 13.08 15.57 -8.21
C LYS A 60 11.57 15.60 -8.36
N GLU A 61 11.09 15.66 -9.59
CA GLU A 61 9.67 15.41 -9.91
C GLU A 61 9.35 13.93 -9.65
N ILE A 62 8.37 13.70 -8.79
CA ILE A 62 7.92 12.33 -8.43
C ILE A 62 6.49 12.06 -8.88
N GLY A 63 5.72 13.08 -9.27
CA GLY A 63 4.39 12.83 -9.80
C GLY A 63 3.58 14.07 -10.07
N LYS A 64 2.32 13.85 -10.40
CA LYS A 64 1.31 14.86 -10.63
C LYS A 64 0.11 14.57 -9.76
N PHE A 65 -0.65 15.62 -9.49
CA PHE A 65 -1.92 15.50 -8.78
C PHE A 65 -2.94 16.49 -9.30
N SER A 66 -4.21 16.16 -9.08
CA SER A 66 -5.30 17.12 -9.14
C SER A 66 -6.17 16.94 -7.89
N ILE A 67 -6.64 18.04 -7.32
CA ILE A 67 -7.52 18.04 -6.14
C ILE A 67 -8.72 18.93 -6.42
N SER A 68 -9.89 18.43 -6.07
CA SER A 68 -11.12 19.21 -5.93
C SER A 68 -11.70 18.97 -4.55
N LEU A 69 -12.10 20.04 -3.87
CA LEU A 69 -12.65 19.98 -2.52
C LEU A 69 -13.74 21.03 -2.41
N ASP A 70 -14.98 20.59 -2.19
CA ASP A 70 -16.06 21.48 -1.77
C ASP A 70 -16.37 21.25 -0.30
N MET A 71 -16.46 22.33 0.46
CA MET A 71 -16.80 22.32 1.87
C MET A 71 -17.71 23.48 2.25
N ASN A 72 -18.46 23.27 3.32
CA ASN A 72 -19.12 24.33 4.05
C ASN A 72 -18.20 24.79 5.17
N GLN A 73 -17.80 26.05 5.14
CA GLN A 73 -16.89 26.64 6.11
C GLN A 73 -17.64 27.58 7.05
N SER A 74 -17.38 27.48 8.36
CA SER A 74 -17.74 28.48 9.37
C SER A 74 -16.50 28.95 10.13
N ASN A 75 -16.67 29.84 11.12
CA ASN A 75 -15.55 30.37 11.92
C ASN A 75 -14.79 29.30 12.69
N ASN A 76 -15.43 28.19 13.05
CA ASN A 76 -14.87 27.17 13.94
C ASN A 76 -15.03 25.74 13.43
N ARG A 77 -15.65 25.54 12.27
CA ARG A 77 -15.92 24.22 11.68
C ARG A 77 -15.76 24.24 10.18
N SER A 78 -15.28 23.12 9.65
CA SER A 78 -15.26 22.82 8.23
C SER A 78 -16.02 21.52 8.04
N ASP A 79 -16.95 21.49 7.10
CA ASP A 79 -17.74 20.31 6.77
C ASP A 79 -17.56 19.98 5.29
N ILE A 80 -16.81 18.92 5.00
CA ILE A 80 -16.50 18.51 3.64
C ILE A 80 -17.77 17.95 3.00
N GLN A 81 -18.15 18.50 1.85
CA GLN A 81 -19.33 18.06 1.12
C GLN A 81 -18.96 17.02 0.07
N ARG A 82 -17.85 17.26 -0.65
CA ARG A 82 -17.30 16.34 -1.64
C ARG A 82 -15.81 16.58 -1.84
N TYR A 83 -15.10 15.58 -2.32
CA TYR A 83 -13.74 15.75 -2.79
C TYR A 83 -13.41 14.81 -3.95
N SER A 84 -12.36 15.15 -4.68
CA SER A 84 -11.67 14.28 -5.62
C SER A 84 -10.17 14.52 -5.49
N LEU A 85 -9.40 13.45 -5.51
CA LEU A 85 -7.94 13.48 -5.55
C LEU A 85 -7.50 12.50 -6.63
N ASP A 86 -6.77 13.04 -7.61
CA ASP A 86 -6.06 12.29 -8.62
C ASP A 86 -4.56 12.33 -8.31
N LEU A 87 -3.90 11.18 -8.39
CA LEU A 87 -2.46 11.04 -8.19
C LEU A 87 -1.87 10.17 -9.29
N GLN A 88 -0.86 10.69 -9.98
CA GLN A 88 -0.14 9.97 -11.01
C GLN A 88 1.37 10.02 -10.77
N SER A 89 2.04 8.87 -10.88
CA SER A 89 3.49 8.78 -10.75
C SER A 89 4.21 9.47 -11.91
N HIS A 90 5.38 10.06 -11.64
CA HIS A 90 6.34 10.38 -12.69
C HIS A 90 6.93 9.08 -13.29
N LYS A 91 7.39 9.13 -14.54
CA LYS A 91 7.95 7.95 -15.25
C LYS A 91 9.16 7.31 -14.54
N ASP A 92 9.89 8.10 -13.76
CA ASP A 92 11.10 7.71 -13.04
C ASP A 92 10.84 7.61 -11.52
N PHE A 93 9.58 7.33 -11.13
CA PHE A 93 9.19 7.16 -9.73
C PHE A 93 9.91 5.95 -9.10
N PRO A 94 10.64 6.12 -7.99
CA PRO A 94 11.32 5.00 -7.34
C PRO A 94 10.39 4.10 -6.54
N ALA A 95 10.60 2.78 -6.60
CA ALA A 95 9.83 1.83 -5.81
C ALA A 95 10.10 1.95 -4.31
N TYR A 96 11.27 2.47 -3.90
CA TYR A 96 11.60 2.58 -2.48
C TYR A 96 10.62 3.49 -1.71
N TYR A 97 9.94 4.45 -2.35
CA TYR A 97 8.90 5.24 -1.69
C TYR A 97 7.74 4.37 -1.22
N ILE A 98 7.39 3.33 -1.99
CA ILE A 98 6.36 2.35 -1.61
C ILE A 98 6.89 1.46 -0.49
N GLY A 99 8.13 1.00 -0.59
CA GLY A 99 8.74 0.11 0.41
C GLY A 99 8.76 0.71 1.82
N ARG A 100 8.98 2.02 1.93
CA ARG A 100 9.00 2.75 3.22
C ARG A 100 7.67 2.76 3.97
N LEU A 101 6.55 2.42 3.31
CA LEU A 101 5.24 2.32 3.97
C LEU A 101 5.08 1.03 4.78
N PHE A 102 5.99 0.07 4.64
CA PHE A 102 5.90 -1.24 5.27
C PHE A 102 7.10 -1.47 6.19
N GLU A 103 6.86 -1.57 7.49
CA GLU A 103 7.93 -1.76 8.49
C GLU A 103 8.72 -3.04 8.26
N GLU A 104 8.11 -4.09 7.70
CA GLU A 104 8.75 -5.36 7.42
C GLU A 104 9.67 -5.32 6.19
N VAL A 105 9.59 -4.27 5.36
CA VAL A 105 10.37 -4.14 4.13
C VAL A 105 11.63 -3.33 4.41
N SER A 106 12.78 -3.99 4.34
CA SER A 106 14.09 -3.34 4.49
C SER A 106 14.51 -2.58 3.24
N LEU A 107 14.14 -3.09 2.07
CA LEU A 107 14.47 -2.53 0.78
C LEU A 107 13.42 -2.94 -0.25
N LEU A 108 13.01 -1.97 -1.07
CA LEU A 108 12.24 -2.20 -2.29
C LEU A 108 12.89 -1.38 -3.40
N GLU A 109 13.87 -1.95 -4.09
CA GLU A 109 14.66 -1.22 -5.10
C GLU A 109 15.41 -2.21 -6.01
N ASP A 110 15.41 -1.94 -7.32
CA ASP A 110 16.36 -2.52 -8.29
C ASP A 110 16.77 -1.48 -9.36
N LYS A 111 17.88 -1.73 -10.05
CA LYS A 111 18.46 -0.79 -11.04
C LYS A 111 17.59 -0.58 -12.27
N ASN A 112 16.80 -1.59 -12.65
CA ASN A 112 15.97 -1.57 -13.85
C ASN A 112 14.48 -1.54 -13.52
N GLU A 113 14.12 -1.10 -12.31
CA GLU A 113 12.72 -1.07 -11.91
C GLU A 113 11.94 0.00 -12.66
N SER A 114 10.64 -0.23 -12.79
CA SER A 114 9.71 0.82 -13.21
C SER A 114 8.47 0.78 -12.33
N VAL A 115 8.02 1.95 -11.91
CA VAL A 115 6.78 2.12 -11.16
C VAL A 115 5.87 3.06 -11.93
N TYR A 116 4.63 2.63 -12.11
CA TYR A 116 3.56 3.45 -12.61
C TYR A 116 2.37 3.33 -11.67
N PHE A 117 1.84 4.45 -11.21
CA PHE A 117 0.51 4.48 -10.63
C PHE A 117 -0.31 5.65 -11.16
N ASP A 118 -1.62 5.43 -11.19
CA ASP A 118 -2.64 6.41 -11.51
C ASP A 118 -3.85 6.07 -10.65
N ILE A 119 -4.11 6.87 -9.63
CA ILE A 119 -5.09 6.60 -8.58
C ILE A 119 -6.02 7.80 -8.48
N ASN A 120 -7.31 7.54 -8.57
CA ASN A 120 -8.37 8.50 -8.32
C ASN A 120 -9.18 8.04 -7.10
N ILE A 121 -9.30 8.92 -6.11
CA ILE A 121 -10.27 8.76 -5.05
C ILE A 121 -11.23 9.95 -5.10
N ASN A 122 -12.52 9.67 -5.13
CA ASN A 122 -13.53 10.69 -5.08
C ASN A 122 -14.64 10.29 -4.13
N ASP A 123 -15.25 11.28 -3.50
CA ASP A 123 -16.47 11.10 -2.72
C ASP A 123 -17.42 12.26 -3.06
N PRO A 124 -18.50 11.98 -3.80
CA PRO A 124 -19.43 13.02 -4.23
C PRO A 124 -20.35 13.52 -3.11
N ALA A 125 -20.46 12.81 -1.98
CA ALA A 125 -21.42 13.11 -0.93
C ALA A 125 -20.95 12.63 0.47
N VAL A 126 -19.81 13.16 0.92
CA VAL A 126 -19.16 12.81 2.20
C VAL A 126 -20.10 12.94 3.40
N SER A 127 -20.98 13.94 3.37
CA SER A 127 -21.92 14.23 4.45
C SER A 127 -23.13 13.29 4.49
N SER A 128 -23.24 12.33 3.57
CA SER A 128 -24.32 11.35 3.55
C SER A 128 -24.06 10.23 4.57
N ASP A 129 -25.12 9.61 5.07
CA ASP A 129 -25.00 8.44 5.96
C ASP A 129 -24.54 7.17 5.19
N GLU A 130 -24.48 7.23 3.86
CA GLU A 130 -24.00 6.15 3.00
C GLU A 130 -22.53 6.38 2.61
N ASN A 131 -21.78 5.30 2.48
CA ASN A 131 -20.42 5.40 1.96
C ASN A 131 -20.47 5.57 0.43
N THR A 132 -20.30 6.81 -0.03
CA THR A 132 -20.28 7.16 -1.45
C THR A 132 -18.87 7.26 -2.04
N GLN A 133 -17.83 6.98 -1.25
CA GLN A 133 -16.45 7.03 -1.69
C GLN A 133 -16.17 5.98 -2.76
N VAL A 134 -15.50 6.41 -3.83
CA VAL A 134 -15.08 5.57 -4.94
C VAL A 134 -13.58 5.75 -5.16
N LEU A 135 -12.86 4.63 -5.07
CA LEU A 135 -11.47 4.45 -5.44
C LEU A 135 -11.40 3.72 -6.78
N ASN A 136 -10.68 4.33 -7.70
CA ASN A 136 -10.24 3.72 -8.95
C ASN A 136 -8.73 3.88 -9.09
N GLY A 137 -8.09 2.97 -9.80
CA GLY A 137 -6.69 3.19 -10.11
C GLY A 137 -5.96 1.98 -10.66
N ILE A 138 -4.74 2.24 -11.06
CA ILE A 138 -3.81 1.25 -11.58
C ILE A 138 -2.49 1.45 -10.84
N LEU A 139 -1.91 0.37 -10.32
CA LEU A 139 -0.54 0.33 -9.84
C LEU A 139 0.20 -0.80 -10.56
N LYS A 140 1.32 -0.45 -11.17
CA LYS A 140 2.24 -1.36 -11.84
C LYS A 140 3.63 -1.16 -11.31
N VAL A 141 4.21 -2.23 -10.78
CA VAL A 141 5.64 -2.30 -10.44
C VAL A 141 6.25 -3.38 -11.33
N ARG A 142 7.45 -3.14 -11.85
CA ARG A 142 8.20 -4.11 -12.68
C ARG A 142 9.62 -4.21 -12.23
N ASP A 143 10.13 -5.44 -12.32
CA ASP A 143 11.54 -5.79 -12.21
C ASP A 143 12.25 -5.23 -10.96
N THR A 144 11.51 -5.06 -9.87
CA THR A 144 12.09 -4.61 -8.58
C THR A 144 12.56 -5.81 -7.75
N LYS A 145 13.16 -5.52 -6.60
CA LYS A 145 13.60 -6.49 -5.61
C LYS A 145 13.14 -6.05 -4.23
N MET A 146 12.53 -6.97 -3.49
CA MET A 146 12.10 -6.77 -2.11
C MET A 146 12.96 -7.59 -1.16
N ASP A 147 13.53 -6.93 -0.15
CA ASP A 147 14.20 -7.56 0.98
C ASP A 147 13.39 -7.32 2.26
N LEU A 148 13.10 -8.38 3.00
CA LEU A 148 12.35 -8.29 4.26
C LEU A 148 13.30 -8.25 5.47
N ILE A 149 12.94 -7.48 6.50
CA ILE A 149 13.69 -7.40 7.76
C ILE A 149 13.55 -8.72 8.54
N LYS A 150 12.33 -9.23 8.66
CA LYS A 150 11.98 -10.41 9.45
C LYS A 150 10.81 -11.17 8.82
N PHE A 151 10.75 -12.49 9.03
CA PHE A 151 9.53 -13.27 8.83
C PHE A 151 8.84 -13.51 10.19
N PRO A 152 7.50 -13.65 10.23
CA PRO A 152 6.75 -13.96 11.46
C PRO A 152 7.00 -15.37 12.02
N VAL A 153 7.81 -16.18 11.32
CA VAL A 153 8.26 -17.51 11.72
C VAL A 153 9.79 -17.51 11.76
N ASN A 154 10.42 -18.46 12.46
CA ASN A 154 11.89 -18.59 12.62
C ASN A 154 12.64 -18.95 11.31
N LEU A 155 12.22 -18.35 10.19
CA LEU A 155 12.80 -18.47 8.87
C LEU A 155 13.63 -17.23 8.56
N LYS A 156 14.75 -17.45 7.88
CA LYS A 156 15.57 -16.41 7.33
C LYS A 156 14.83 -15.78 6.13
N PRO A 157 14.62 -14.45 6.10
CA PRO A 157 14.10 -13.79 4.92
C PRO A 157 15.09 -13.93 3.75
N GLU A 158 14.56 -14.35 2.61
CA GLU A 158 15.29 -14.36 1.34
C GLU A 158 14.65 -13.35 0.40
N SER A 159 15.48 -12.66 -0.39
CA SER A 159 15.01 -11.64 -1.32
C SER A 159 13.98 -12.18 -2.29
N ILE A 160 12.90 -11.43 -2.50
CA ILE A 160 11.98 -11.64 -3.60
C ILE A 160 12.49 -10.81 -4.79
N ARG A 161 12.89 -11.48 -5.87
CA ARG A 161 13.52 -10.84 -7.04
C ARG A 161 12.60 -10.87 -8.26
N ASN A 162 12.91 -10.03 -9.25
CA ASN A 162 12.10 -9.86 -10.47
C ASN A 162 10.63 -9.62 -10.11
N LEU A 163 10.42 -8.85 -9.04
CA LEU A 163 9.11 -8.61 -8.47
C LEU A 163 8.34 -7.70 -9.41
N SER A 164 7.18 -8.17 -9.84
CA SER A 164 6.22 -7.41 -10.62
C SER A 164 4.87 -7.44 -9.92
N LEU A 165 4.20 -6.30 -9.85
CA LEU A 165 2.88 -6.14 -9.26
C LEU A 165 1.97 -5.47 -10.29
N ASP A 166 0.78 -6.03 -10.47
CA ASP A 166 -0.35 -5.40 -11.14
C ASP A 166 -1.50 -5.32 -10.16
N LEU A 167 -1.98 -4.11 -9.92
CA LEU A 167 -3.21 -3.85 -9.18
C LEU A 167 -4.08 -2.95 -10.06
N ASN A 168 -5.30 -3.38 -10.31
CA ASN A 168 -6.31 -2.60 -11.02
C ASN A 168 -7.56 -2.49 -10.15
N ILE A 169 -7.94 -1.28 -9.79
CA ILE A 169 -9.07 -0.97 -8.92
C ILE A 169 -10.15 -0.31 -9.76
N ILE A 170 -11.32 -0.92 -9.77
CA ILE A 170 -12.52 -0.38 -10.43
C ILE A 170 -13.63 -0.40 -9.39
N ASN A 171 -14.17 0.78 -9.08
CA ASN A 171 -15.25 0.97 -8.11
C ASN A 171 -14.98 0.24 -6.79
N ASN A 172 -13.88 0.60 -6.12
CA ASN A 172 -13.41 0.01 -4.86
C ASN A 172 -12.97 -1.47 -4.94
N ILE A 173 -13.13 -2.15 -6.07
CA ILE A 173 -12.71 -3.55 -6.21
C ILE A 173 -11.36 -3.63 -6.92
N GLY A 174 -10.33 -3.97 -6.16
CA GLY A 174 -8.98 -4.25 -6.62
C GLY A 174 -8.83 -5.69 -7.10
N GLN A 175 -8.24 -5.86 -8.27
CA GLN A 175 -7.72 -7.14 -8.77
C GLN A 175 -6.21 -7.07 -8.73
N VAL A 176 -5.59 -7.94 -7.94
CA VAL A 176 -4.14 -7.97 -7.74
C VAL A 176 -3.52 -9.21 -8.38
N ASN A 177 -2.36 -9.03 -8.99
CA ASN A 177 -1.48 -10.08 -9.43
C ASN A 177 -0.02 -9.65 -9.22
N LEU A 178 0.64 -10.30 -8.27
CA LEU A 178 2.04 -10.14 -7.97
C LEU A 178 2.78 -11.41 -8.39
N LEU A 179 3.92 -11.22 -9.06
CA LEU A 179 4.81 -12.28 -9.49
C LEU A 179 6.21 -11.99 -8.97
N GLY A 180 6.87 -12.98 -8.40
CA GLY A 180 8.22 -12.85 -7.88
C GLY A 180 9.01 -14.15 -7.90
N SER A 181 10.30 -14.06 -7.61
CA SER A 181 11.22 -15.19 -7.57
C SER A 181 11.92 -15.29 -6.21
N VAL A 182 11.77 -16.41 -5.52
CA VAL A 182 12.47 -16.74 -4.26
C VAL A 182 13.37 -17.94 -4.52
N THR A 183 14.69 -17.74 -4.44
CA THR A 183 15.70 -18.73 -4.86
C THR A 183 16.76 -18.99 -3.79
N ASN A 184 17.35 -20.18 -3.84
CA ASN A 184 18.47 -20.53 -2.97
C ASN A 184 19.72 -19.69 -3.30
N PRO A 185 20.26 -18.91 -2.34
CA PRO A 185 21.42 -18.04 -2.59
C PRO A 185 22.74 -18.82 -2.75
N LYS A 186 22.87 -20.00 -2.13
CA LYS A 186 24.09 -20.83 -2.12
C LYS A 186 24.20 -21.73 -3.35
N ILE A 187 23.05 -22.13 -3.89
CA ILE A 187 22.96 -23.01 -5.05
C ILE A 187 22.45 -22.18 -6.22
N ARG A 188 23.35 -21.42 -6.86
CA ARG A 188 23.10 -20.93 -8.22
C ARG A 188 22.96 -22.14 -9.16
N LEU A 189 21.80 -22.78 -9.16
CA LEU A 189 21.31 -23.76 -10.16
C LEU A 189 20.16 -23.06 -10.92
N LYS A 190 20.42 -21.87 -11.48
CA LYS A 190 20.83 -21.60 -12.87
C LYS A 190 19.61 -21.40 -13.79
N LEU A 191 19.22 -20.11 -13.94
CA LEU A 191 18.21 -19.59 -14.86
C LEU A 191 16.73 -19.85 -14.46
N GLN A 192 16.34 -19.61 -13.20
CA GLN A 192 14.92 -19.38 -12.95
C GLN A 192 14.55 -18.02 -13.57
N LYS A 193 14.23 -18.05 -14.87
CA LYS A 193 13.74 -16.88 -15.64
C LYS A 193 12.27 -16.59 -15.35
N LYS A 194 11.56 -17.60 -14.83
CA LYS A 194 10.13 -17.51 -14.56
C LYS A 194 9.90 -17.29 -13.06
N PRO A 195 8.99 -16.39 -12.69
CA PRO A 195 8.52 -16.25 -11.32
C PRO A 195 8.07 -17.61 -10.76
N ASN A 196 8.40 -17.85 -9.50
CA ASN A 196 8.00 -19.06 -8.78
C ASN A 196 7.16 -18.77 -7.55
N LEU A 197 6.84 -17.50 -7.33
CA LEU A 197 5.89 -17.01 -6.36
C LEU A 197 4.85 -16.17 -7.12
N GLN A 198 3.57 -16.45 -6.86
CA GLN A 198 2.44 -15.66 -7.33
C GLN A 198 1.54 -15.34 -6.14
N ILE A 199 1.09 -14.09 -6.05
CA ILE A 199 0.00 -13.69 -5.17
C ILE A 199 -1.06 -13.09 -6.06
N SER A 200 -2.28 -13.60 -6.01
CA SER A 200 -3.37 -13.12 -6.84
C SER A 200 -4.70 -13.18 -6.10
N GLY A 201 -5.61 -12.29 -6.43
CA GLY A 201 -6.95 -12.32 -5.86
C GLY A 201 -7.58 -10.94 -5.90
N THR A 202 -8.51 -10.72 -4.96
CA THR A 202 -9.28 -9.48 -4.88
C THR A 202 -9.00 -8.76 -3.58
N ILE A 203 -9.11 -7.43 -3.64
CA ILE A 203 -9.06 -6.55 -2.48
C ILE A 203 -10.30 -5.65 -2.58
N ASN A 204 -11.16 -5.67 -1.58
CA ASN A 204 -12.30 -4.77 -1.48
C ASN A 204 -11.93 -3.55 -0.64
N PHE A 205 -11.92 -2.39 -1.27
CA PHE A 205 -11.61 -1.09 -0.70
C PHE A 205 -12.86 -0.27 -0.32
N GLU A 206 -14.04 -0.90 -0.19
CA GLU A 206 -15.24 -0.22 0.36
C GLU A 206 -14.90 0.49 1.67
N GLU A 207 -14.07 -0.11 2.51
CA GLU A 207 -13.45 0.57 3.65
C GLU A 207 -11.94 0.68 3.41
N ILE A 208 -11.47 1.79 2.80
CA ILE A 208 -10.07 1.95 2.36
C ILE A 208 -9.03 1.71 3.48
N LEU A 209 -9.34 2.13 4.71
CA LEU A 209 -8.44 1.97 5.85
C LEU A 209 -8.42 0.53 6.39
N GLU A 210 -9.41 -0.27 6.04
CA GLU A 210 -9.54 -1.66 6.46
C GLU A 210 -10.07 -2.47 5.27
N PRO A 211 -9.27 -2.67 4.21
CA PRO A 211 -9.75 -3.37 3.04
C PRO A 211 -9.93 -4.86 3.34
N TYR A 212 -10.95 -5.47 2.76
CA TYR A 212 -11.11 -6.93 2.84
C TYR A 212 -10.23 -7.59 1.77
N LEU A 213 -9.34 -8.48 2.20
CA LEU A 213 -8.46 -9.26 1.35
C LEU A 213 -9.12 -10.61 1.04
N ASP A 214 -9.00 -11.05 -0.21
CA ASP A 214 -9.26 -12.43 -0.63
C ASP A 214 -8.20 -12.84 -1.65
N LEU A 215 -7.08 -13.35 -1.14
CA LEU A 215 -5.85 -13.58 -1.89
C LEU A 215 -5.45 -15.05 -1.81
N THR A 216 -4.85 -15.53 -2.89
CA THR A 216 -4.15 -16.81 -2.95
C THR A 216 -2.67 -16.57 -3.21
N VAL A 217 -1.83 -17.18 -2.39
CA VAL A 217 -0.38 -17.27 -2.57
C VAL A 217 -0.05 -18.65 -3.08
N ASN A 218 0.56 -18.73 -4.27
CA ASN A 218 1.06 -19.96 -4.86
C ASN A 218 2.56 -19.84 -5.07
N GLY A 219 3.30 -20.78 -4.49
CA GLY A 219 4.74 -20.90 -4.62
C GLY A 219 5.13 -22.27 -5.14
N THR A 220 6.06 -22.33 -6.08
CA THR A 220 6.65 -23.59 -6.56
C THR A 220 8.15 -23.56 -6.35
N ASP A 221 8.71 -24.63 -5.81
CA ASP A 221 10.14 -24.72 -5.50
C ASP A 221 10.66 -23.52 -4.68
N ILE A 222 9.87 -23.04 -3.71
CA ILE A 222 10.23 -21.95 -2.82
C ILE A 222 11.32 -22.43 -1.86
N TYR A 223 12.44 -21.72 -1.87
CA TYR A 223 13.52 -21.97 -0.92
C TYR A 223 13.21 -21.34 0.45
N PHE A 224 13.51 -22.08 1.51
CA PHE A 224 13.46 -21.58 2.89
C PHE A 224 14.68 -22.07 3.69
N ALA A 225 15.04 -21.30 4.72
CA ALA A 225 16.08 -21.67 5.68
C ALA A 225 15.70 -21.18 7.08
N MET A 226 16.11 -21.89 8.12
CA MET A 226 15.92 -21.45 9.51
C MET A 226 16.84 -20.27 9.82
N LEU A 227 16.33 -19.28 10.55
CA LEU A 227 17.06 -18.06 10.91
C LEU A 227 18.36 -18.37 11.69
N GLU A 228 18.26 -19.24 12.71
CA GLU A 228 19.38 -19.58 13.59
C GLU A 228 20.33 -20.64 13.01
N ASN A 229 19.88 -21.42 12.02
CA ASN A 229 20.66 -22.50 11.44
C ASN A 229 20.43 -22.65 9.94
N ASN A 230 21.28 -21.98 9.16
CA ASN A 230 21.23 -22.02 7.69
C ASN A 230 21.55 -23.40 7.07
N ASN A 231 21.98 -24.40 7.86
CA ASN A 231 22.11 -25.78 7.41
C ASN A 231 20.76 -26.51 7.42
N LEU A 232 19.79 -26.01 8.21
CA LEU A 232 18.38 -26.39 8.14
C LEU A 232 17.71 -25.56 7.05
N ASN A 233 17.65 -26.13 5.85
CA ASN A 233 17.06 -25.49 4.68
C ASN A 233 16.33 -26.49 3.81
N GLY A 234 15.47 -25.98 2.93
CA GLY A 234 14.67 -26.84 2.07
C GLY A 234 14.06 -26.11 0.89
N ILE A 235 13.33 -26.90 0.12
CA ILE A 235 12.54 -26.45 -1.02
C ILE A 235 11.13 -27.00 -0.82
N THR A 236 10.13 -26.13 -0.93
CA THR A 236 8.71 -26.47 -0.77
C THR A 236 7.87 -25.87 -1.87
N ASP A 237 6.80 -26.56 -2.24
CA ASP A 237 5.66 -25.89 -2.86
C ASP A 237 4.77 -25.32 -1.74
N LEU A 238 4.17 -24.17 -2.00
CA LEU A 238 3.38 -23.39 -1.05
C LEU A 238 2.03 -23.09 -1.70
N ARG A 239 0.94 -23.36 -0.99
CA ARG A 239 -0.38 -22.82 -1.33
C ARG A 239 -1.00 -22.25 -0.07
N VAL A 240 -1.33 -20.97 -0.08
CA VAL A 240 -1.95 -20.27 1.06
C VAL A 240 -3.11 -19.43 0.57
N SER A 241 -4.23 -19.50 1.28
CA SER A 241 -5.33 -18.56 1.17
C SER A 241 -5.22 -17.54 2.29
N ILE A 242 -5.41 -16.27 1.97
CA ILE A 242 -5.44 -15.14 2.89
C ILE A 242 -6.78 -14.47 2.71
N SER A 243 -7.62 -14.48 3.75
CA SER A 243 -8.89 -13.77 3.69
C SER A 243 -9.21 -13.02 4.97
N GLY A 244 -9.89 -11.88 4.84
CA GLY A 244 -10.29 -11.06 5.99
C GLY A 244 -9.86 -9.60 5.88
N LYS A 245 -10.19 -8.85 6.93
CA LYS A 245 -10.10 -7.38 6.96
C LYS A 245 -9.12 -6.86 8.02
N ASN A 246 -9.26 -7.40 9.23
CA ASN A 246 -8.45 -7.07 10.42
C ASN A 246 -7.81 -8.32 11.04
N VAL A 247 -8.53 -9.43 10.96
CA VAL A 247 -8.00 -10.77 11.23
C VAL A 247 -7.90 -11.47 9.90
N LEU A 248 -6.68 -11.87 9.54
CA LEU A 248 -6.41 -12.65 8.35
C LEU A 248 -6.48 -14.12 8.71
N ASP A 249 -7.45 -14.80 8.12
CA ASP A 249 -7.51 -16.26 8.12
C ASP A 249 -6.49 -16.75 7.09
N LEU A 250 -5.49 -17.48 7.57
CA LEU A 250 -4.41 -18.06 6.80
C LEU A 250 -4.56 -19.57 6.81
N ALA A 251 -4.90 -20.16 5.68
CA ALA A 251 -5.00 -21.60 5.53
C ALA A 251 -4.11 -22.05 4.37
N GLY A 252 -3.37 -23.14 4.54
CA GLY A 252 -2.45 -23.56 3.49
C GLY A 252 -1.87 -24.95 3.62
N GLU A 253 -1.16 -25.33 2.56
CA GLU A 253 -0.45 -26.59 2.41
C GLU A 253 1.01 -26.33 2.03
N LEU A 254 1.90 -27.06 2.69
CA LEU A 254 3.34 -27.12 2.38
C LEU A 254 3.67 -28.53 1.88
N ASN A 255 4.18 -28.62 0.66
CA ASN A 255 4.66 -29.87 0.08
C ASN A 255 6.20 -29.85 0.02
N ILE A 256 6.83 -30.51 0.99
CA ILE A 256 8.28 -30.48 1.16
C ILE A 256 8.93 -31.40 0.12
N LYS A 257 9.60 -30.81 -0.86
CA LYS A 257 10.33 -31.55 -1.89
C LYS A 257 11.70 -32.01 -1.41
N LYS A 258 12.36 -31.18 -0.60
CA LYS A 258 13.69 -31.48 -0.05
C LYS A 258 13.90 -30.73 1.25
N SER A 259 14.48 -31.42 2.25
CA SER A 259 15.01 -30.81 3.47
C SER A 259 16.43 -31.32 3.72
N ASN A 260 17.31 -30.44 4.18
CA ASN A 260 18.64 -30.79 4.69
C ASN A 260 18.67 -30.45 6.19
N GLY A 261 19.09 -31.40 7.03
CA GLY A 261 19.12 -31.22 8.49
C GLY A 261 19.24 -32.56 9.21
N PHE A 262 20.09 -32.63 10.24
CA PHE A 262 20.67 -33.90 10.70
C PHE A 262 19.74 -34.81 11.54
N LEU A 263 18.51 -34.41 11.94
CA LEU A 263 17.73 -35.24 12.90
C LEU A 263 16.21 -35.39 12.69
N VAL A 264 15.50 -34.62 11.85
CA VAL A 264 14.11 -34.93 11.46
C VAL A 264 13.84 -34.39 10.05
N PRO A 265 13.48 -35.23 9.06
CA PRO A 265 13.00 -34.75 7.76
C PRO A 265 11.72 -33.93 7.96
N LEU A 266 11.66 -32.74 7.37
CA LEU A 266 10.40 -31.99 7.32
C LEU A 266 9.40 -32.77 6.44
N THR A 267 8.21 -33.01 6.96
CA THR A 267 7.10 -33.67 6.25
C THR A 267 6.12 -32.65 5.70
N ASN A 268 5.30 -33.06 4.74
CA ASN A 268 4.17 -32.25 4.28
C ASN A 268 3.28 -31.88 5.46
N SER A 269 2.69 -30.68 5.39
CA SER A 269 1.86 -30.15 6.47
C SER A 269 0.77 -29.26 5.92
N THR A 270 -0.41 -29.33 6.52
CA THR A 270 -1.45 -28.31 6.40
C THR A 270 -1.46 -27.45 7.64
N PHE A 271 -1.92 -26.22 7.51
CA PHE A 271 -2.09 -25.32 8.64
C PHE A 271 -3.32 -24.43 8.47
N GLU A 272 -3.87 -24.03 9.60
CA GLU A 272 -4.85 -22.96 9.72
C GLU A 272 -4.40 -22.07 10.87
N THR A 273 -4.34 -20.77 10.63
CA THR A 273 -3.97 -19.79 11.66
C THR A 273 -4.68 -18.48 11.42
N LYS A 274 -4.77 -17.67 12.46
CA LYS A 274 -5.34 -16.33 12.41
C LYS A 274 -4.24 -15.33 12.72
N HIS A 275 -4.06 -14.35 11.85
CA HIS A 275 -3.15 -13.25 12.09
C HIS A 275 -3.95 -11.97 12.36
N ILE A 276 -3.75 -11.36 13.52
CA ILE A 276 -4.37 -10.08 13.86
C ILE A 276 -3.44 -8.98 13.35
N ILE A 277 -3.94 -8.15 12.44
CA ILE A 277 -3.29 -6.91 12.05
C ILE A 277 -3.51 -5.95 13.22
N LYS A 278 -2.47 -5.70 14.02
CA LYS A 278 -2.55 -4.79 15.17
C LYS A 278 -2.74 -3.36 14.65
N LYS A 279 -3.72 -2.65 15.19
CA LYS A 279 -3.86 -1.21 14.97
C LYS A 279 -2.80 -0.46 15.78
N GLU A 280 -2.36 0.69 15.29
CA GLU A 280 -1.50 1.62 16.05
C GLU A 280 -2.13 2.11 17.36
N ASN A 281 -3.42 1.86 17.60
CA ASN A 281 -4.17 2.28 18.79
C ASN A 281 -4.65 1.12 19.69
N ASP A 282 -4.21 -0.13 19.46
CA ASP A 282 -4.60 -1.30 20.28
C ASP A 282 -3.59 -1.60 21.41
N GLU A 283 -2.93 -0.58 21.98
CA GLU A 283 -2.20 -0.68 23.26
C GLU A 283 -3.10 -0.34 24.47
#